data_AF-A0A968I4Y2-F1
#
_entry.id   AF-A0A968I4Y2-F1
#
_cell.length_a   1.000
_cell.length_b   1.000
_cell.length_c   1.000
_cell.angle_alpha   90.00
_cell.angle_beta   90.00
_cell.angle_gamma   90.00
#
_symmetry.space_group_name_H-M   'P 1'
#
loop_
_entity.id
_entity.type
_entity.pdbx_description
1 polymer ?
#
loop_
_entity_poly.entity_id
_entity_poly.type
_entity_poly.pdbx_seq_one_letter_code
_entity_poly.pdbx_strand_id
1 'polypeptide(L)'
;MKLTELTPEQLEFRLLELPALIADVSGRLTALRAEKRTLERTLEGIEAASHTSALSMEDYKALRNAEDRKAFLRMRLEANENWQAKMHRLEQLQATIEKYNAEREQFDDEHKSIRATLEGRYAQIIEKALTDAMLTNAVRRVAA
;
A
#
# COMPACT_ATOMS: atom_id res chain seq x y z
N MET A 1 2.85 -5.12 19.23
CA MET A 1 2.15 -5.96 20.21
C MET A 1 2.54 -7.40 19.92
N LYS A 2 2.97 -8.19 20.90
CA LYS A 2 3.40 -9.58 20.63
C LYS A 2 2.16 -10.49 20.61
N LEU A 3 1.96 -11.23 19.52
CA LEU A 3 0.82 -12.17 19.36
C LEU A 3 0.71 -13.20 20.49
N THR A 4 1.81 -13.45 21.20
CA THR A 4 1.90 -14.35 22.35
C THR A 4 1.16 -13.84 23.59
N GLU A 5 0.78 -12.56 23.65
CA GLU A 5 0.13 -11.93 24.81
C GLU A 5 -1.41 -11.92 24.69
N LEU A 6 -1.96 -12.29 23.53
CA LEU A 6 -3.41 -12.29 23.27
C LEU A 6 -4.05 -13.65 23.60
N THR A 7 -5.27 -13.60 24.13
CA THR A 7 -6.10 -14.80 24.29
C THR A 7 -6.57 -15.32 22.91
N PRO A 8 -6.93 -16.61 22.79
CA PRO A 8 -7.49 -17.15 21.54
C PRO A 8 -8.69 -16.33 21.02
N GLU A 9 -9.60 -15.92 21.91
CA GLU A 9 -10.79 -15.15 21.54
C GLU A 9 -10.42 -13.76 21.00
N GLN A 10 -9.39 -13.12 21.59
CA GLN A 10 -8.87 -11.85 21.10
C GLN A 10 -8.21 -11.98 19.73
N LEU A 11 -7.48 -13.08 19.49
CA LEU A 11 -6.89 -13.38 18.18
C LEU A 11 -7.97 -13.62 17.13
N GLU A 12 -9.03 -14.36 17.46
CA GLU A 12 -10.16 -14.60 16.55
C GLU A 12 -10.90 -13.32 16.20
N PHE A 13 -11.21 -12.50 17.21
CA PHE A 13 -11.85 -11.21 16.97
C PHE A 13 -10.99 -10.33 16.06
N ARG A 14 -9.68 -10.23 16.35
CA ARG A 14 -8.75 -9.46 15.53
C ARG A 14 -8.64 -10.00 14.10
N LEU A 15 -8.66 -11.32 13.92
CA LEU A 15 -8.64 -11.95 12.61
C LEU A 15 -9.86 -11.54 11.76
N LEU A 16 -11.04 -11.41 12.38
CA LEU A 16 -12.28 -11.00 11.71
C LEU A 16 -12.32 -9.51 11.39
N GLU A 17 -11.65 -8.66 12.17
CA GLU A 17 -11.56 -7.21 11.92
C GLU A 17 -10.63 -6.86 10.75
N LEU A 18 -9.50 -7.56 10.63
CA LEU A 18 -8.43 -7.23 9.68
C LEU A 18 -8.89 -7.14 8.22
N PRO A 19 -9.75 -8.03 7.69
CA PRO A 19 -10.27 -7.91 6.32
C PRO A 19 -10.99 -6.58 6.06
N ALA A 20 -11.75 -6.06 7.02
CA ALA A 20 -12.44 -4.77 6.88
C ALA A 20 -11.45 -3.60 6.86
N LEU A 21 -10.42 -3.64 7.70
CA LEU A 21 -9.34 -2.64 7.71
C LEU A 21 -8.53 -2.65 6.40
N ILE A 22 -8.19 -3.84 5.89
CA ILE A 22 -7.52 -4.02 4.61
C ILE A 22 -8.36 -3.45 3.47
N ALA A 23 -9.68 -3.69 3.48
CA ALA A 23 -10.60 -3.18 2.48
C ALA A 23 -10.68 -1.64 2.50
N ASP A 24 -10.78 -1.02 3.68
CA ASP A 24 -10.81 0.44 3.84
C ASP A 24 -9.53 1.08 3.32
N VAL A 25 -8.35 0.60 3.75
CA VAL A 25 -7.07 1.10 3.26
C VAL A 25 -6.91 0.90 1.76
N SER A 26 -7.37 -0.24 1.22
CA SER A 26 -7.35 -0.50 -0.23
C SER A 26 -8.26 0.44 -1.02
N GLY A 27 -9.41 0.82 -0.46
CA GLY A 27 -10.30 1.84 -1.01
C GLY A 27 -9.61 3.21 -1.08
N ARG A 28 -8.98 3.63 0.02
CA ARG A 28 -8.21 4.89 0.09
C ARG A 28 -7.05 4.91 -0.92
N LEU A 29 -6.30 3.81 -1.02
CA LEU A 29 -5.23 3.66 -2.01
C LEU A 29 -5.74 3.81 -3.45
N THR A 30 -6.89 3.21 -3.76
CA THR A 30 -7.52 3.34 -5.08
C THR A 30 -7.85 4.80 -5.40
N ALA A 31 -8.44 5.52 -4.44
CA ALA A 31 -8.77 6.93 -4.58
C ALA A 31 -7.50 7.80 -4.78
N LEU A 32 -6.49 7.63 -3.93
CA LEU A 32 -5.23 8.37 -4.03
C LEU A 32 -4.49 8.12 -5.36
N ARG A 33 -4.48 6.88 -5.85
CA ARG A 33 -3.90 6.53 -7.16
C ARG A 33 -4.70 7.12 -8.32
N ALA A 34 -6.01 7.30 -8.18
CA ALA A 34 -6.84 7.97 -9.18
C ALA A 34 -6.56 9.49 -9.19
N GLU A 35 -6.44 10.11 -8.01
CA GLU A 35 -6.04 11.52 -7.85
C GLU A 35 -4.66 11.74 -8.48
N LYS A 36 -3.69 10.89 -8.15
CA LYS A 36 -2.33 10.93 -8.70
C LYS A 36 -2.33 10.90 -10.24
N ARG A 37 -3.03 9.94 -10.84
CA ARG A 37 -3.14 9.82 -12.31
C ARG A 37 -3.77 11.06 -12.96
N THR A 38 -4.73 11.67 -12.30
CA THR A 38 -5.38 12.90 -12.78
C THR A 38 -4.42 14.08 -12.72
N LEU A 39 -3.64 14.16 -11.65
CA LEU A 39 -2.63 15.20 -11.45
C LEU A 39 -1.48 15.07 -12.44
N GLU A 40 -0.97 13.85 -12.67
CA GLU A 40 0.06 13.55 -13.68
C GLU A 40 -0.38 14.02 -15.07
N ARG A 41 -1.58 13.66 -15.52
CA ARG A 41 -2.13 14.15 -16.81
C ARG A 41 -2.26 15.67 -16.87
N THR A 42 -2.60 16.30 -15.75
CA THR A 42 -2.70 17.77 -15.67
C THR A 42 -1.34 18.42 -15.83
N LEU A 43 -0.30 17.85 -15.19
CA LEU A 43 1.08 18.31 -15.31
C LEU A 43 1.59 18.13 -16.75
N GLU A 44 1.35 16.98 -17.38
CA GLU A 44 1.66 16.74 -18.80
C GLU A 44 1.01 17.80 -19.71
N GLY A 45 -0.25 18.17 -19.43
CA GLY A 45 -0.94 19.23 -20.16
C GLY A 45 -0.29 20.61 -20.01
N ILE A 46 0.16 20.96 -18.80
CA ILE A 46 0.88 22.20 -18.53
C ILE A 46 2.24 22.21 -19.25
N GLU A 47 2.93 21.08 -19.24
CA GLU A 47 4.22 20.92 -19.91
C GLU A 47 4.09 21.06 -21.43
N ALA A 48 3.10 20.40 -22.03
CA ALA A 48 2.80 20.54 -23.45
C ALA A 48 2.42 21.99 -23.83
N ALA A 49 1.64 22.68 -22.99
CA ALA A 49 1.29 24.08 -23.22
C ALA A 49 2.52 25.01 -23.10
N SER A 50 3.39 24.76 -22.11
CA SER A 50 4.66 25.49 -21.94
C SER A 50 5.55 25.30 -23.17
N HIS A 51 5.71 24.07 -23.65
CA HIS A 51 6.45 23.75 -24.86
C HIS A 51 5.87 24.46 -26.08
N THR A 52 4.55 24.34 -26.31
CA THR A 52 3.87 24.93 -27.47
C THR A 52 4.04 26.45 -27.50
N SER A 53 3.88 27.11 -26.35
CA SER A 53 4.08 28.57 -26.26
C SER A 53 5.54 28.99 -26.40
N ALA A 54 6.52 28.13 -26.08
CA ALA A 54 7.94 28.41 -26.26
C ALA A 54 8.33 28.46 -27.74
N LEU A 55 7.69 27.66 -28.59
CA LEU A 55 8.00 27.60 -30.03
C LEU A 55 7.82 28.95 -30.74
N SER A 56 6.94 29.82 -30.24
CA SER A 56 6.74 31.17 -30.77
C SER A 56 7.71 32.22 -30.22
N MET A 57 8.49 31.91 -29.19
CA MET A 57 9.39 32.87 -28.54
C MET A 57 10.72 32.98 -29.28
N GLU A 58 11.17 34.21 -29.54
CA GLU A 58 12.45 34.46 -30.22
C GLU A 58 13.64 33.93 -29.42
N ASP A 59 13.62 34.09 -28.09
CA ASP A 59 14.66 33.54 -27.20
C ASP A 59 14.79 32.02 -27.34
N TYR A 60 13.68 31.29 -27.50
CA TYR A 60 13.69 29.84 -27.69
C TYR A 60 14.22 29.44 -29.08
N LYS A 61 13.85 30.20 -30.12
CA LYS A 61 14.32 29.97 -31.49
C LYS A 61 15.83 30.24 -31.64
N ALA A 62 16.37 31.18 -30.88
CA ALA A 62 17.79 31.50 -30.87
C ALA A 62 18.67 30.36 -30.31
N LEU A 63 18.10 29.45 -29.50
CA LEU A 63 18.81 28.31 -28.93
C LEU A 63 19.11 27.26 -30.01
N ARG A 64 20.39 26.89 -30.12
CA ARG A 64 20.90 26.00 -31.19
C ARG A 64 21.07 24.54 -30.78
N ASN A 65 21.21 24.26 -29.49
CA ASN A 65 21.37 22.90 -28.97
C ASN A 65 20.10 22.44 -28.22
N ALA A 66 19.96 21.14 -28.03
CA ALA A 66 18.80 20.54 -27.37
C ALA A 66 18.81 20.74 -25.84
N GLU A 67 20.00 20.79 -25.22
CA GLU A 67 20.15 20.96 -23.77
C GLU A 67 19.70 22.34 -23.31
N ASP A 68 20.08 23.42 -23.99
CA ASP A 68 19.67 24.79 -23.66
C ASP A 68 18.16 24.95 -23.86
N ARG A 69 17.57 24.33 -24.89
CA ARG A 69 16.11 24.33 -25.10
C ARG A 69 15.40 23.61 -23.96
N LYS A 70 15.92 22.48 -23.50
CA LYS A 70 15.40 21.74 -22.35
C LYS A 70 15.52 22.55 -21.06
N ALA A 71 16.66 23.21 -20.83
CA ALA A 71 16.88 24.07 -19.69
C ALA A 71 15.93 25.28 -19.69
N PHE A 72 15.71 25.91 -20.85
CA PHE A 72 14.75 27.00 -21.01
C PHE A 72 13.33 26.57 -20.66
N LEU A 73 12.88 25.43 -21.17
CA LEU A 73 11.55 24.89 -20.87
C LEU A 73 11.39 24.55 -19.39
N ARG A 74 12.43 23.95 -18.79
CA ARG A 74 12.46 23.64 -17.36
C ARG A 74 12.36 24.90 -16.52
N MET A 75 13.15 25.93 -16.81
CA MET A 75 13.09 27.23 -16.13
C MET A 75 11.68 27.83 -16.20
N ARG A 76 11.01 27.75 -17.36
CA ARG A 76 9.63 28.23 -17.52
C ARG A 76 8.61 27.45 -16.71
N LEU A 77 8.76 26.13 -16.61
CA LEU A 77 7.92 25.29 -15.76
C LEU A 77 8.17 25.60 -14.29
N GLU A 78 9.44 25.77 -13.91
CA GLU A 78 9.80 26.06 -12.53
C GLU A 78 9.30 27.44 -12.07
N ALA A 79 9.21 28.41 -13.00
CA ALA A 79 8.59 29.72 -12.76
C ALA A 79 7.06 29.70 -12.73
N ASN A 80 6.41 28.59 -13.14
CA ASN A 80 4.96 28.46 -13.12
C ASN A 80 4.50 27.97 -11.74
N GLU A 81 3.96 28.88 -10.93
CA GLU A 81 3.48 28.59 -9.57
C GLU A 81 2.44 27.46 -9.52
N ASN A 82 1.56 27.37 -10.52
CA ASN A 82 0.56 26.31 -10.59
C ASN A 82 1.19 24.95 -10.89
N TRP A 83 2.24 24.89 -11.74
CA TRP A 83 3.01 23.67 -11.96
C TRP A 83 3.74 23.25 -10.68
N GLN A 84 4.41 24.18 -9.99
CA GLN A 84 5.09 23.93 -8.72
C GLN A 84 4.15 23.38 -7.65
N ALA A 85 3.00 24.03 -7.44
CA ALA A 85 2.01 23.58 -6.47
C ALA A 85 1.49 22.16 -6.77
N LYS A 86 1.29 21.84 -8.06
CA LYS A 86 0.87 20.51 -8.50
C LYS A 86 1.97 19.46 -8.35
N MET A 87 3.22 19.80 -8.65
CA MET A 87 4.36 18.92 -8.41
C MET A 87 4.52 18.58 -6.94
N HIS A 88 4.45 19.59 -6.06
CA HIS A 88 4.48 19.37 -4.63
C HIS A 88 3.32 18.49 -4.14
N ARG A 89 2.10 18.70 -4.66
CA ARG A 89 0.95 17.82 -4.35
C ARG A 89 1.19 16.40 -4.84
N LEU A 90 1.84 16.21 -5.99
CA LEU A 90 2.17 14.89 -6.53
C LEU A 90 3.14 14.14 -5.61
N GLU A 91 4.16 14.83 -5.10
CA GLU A 91 5.11 14.28 -4.12
C GLU A 91 4.42 13.90 -2.81
N GLN A 92 3.53 14.75 -2.31
CA GLN A 92 2.71 14.44 -1.14
C GLN A 92 1.83 13.20 -1.34
N LEU A 93 1.20 13.07 -2.51
CA LEU A 93 0.39 11.91 -2.86
C LEU A 93 1.24 10.64 -2.94
N GLN A 94 2.43 10.72 -3.53
CA GLN A 94 3.37 9.61 -3.62
C GLN A 94 3.74 9.10 -2.21
N ALA A 95 4.17 9.99 -1.32
CA ALA A 95 4.50 9.64 0.06
C ALA A 95 3.30 9.07 0.84
N THR A 96 2.11 9.64 0.62
CA THR A 96 0.87 9.16 1.25
C THR A 96 0.49 7.75 0.76
N ILE A 97 0.64 7.49 -0.54
CA ILE A 97 0.40 6.16 -1.13
C ILE A 97 1.38 5.14 -0.55
N GLU A 98 2.66 5.48 -0.44
CA GLU A 98 3.68 4.59 0.13
C GLU A 98 3.35 4.24 1.59
N LYS A 99 2.96 5.23 2.40
CA LYS A 99 2.49 5.00 3.77
C LYS A 99 1.32 4.03 3.84
N TYR A 100 0.27 4.23 3.03
CA TYR A 100 -0.89 3.35 3.05
C TYR A 100 -0.62 1.97 2.46
N ASN A 101 0.33 1.84 1.52
CA ASN A 101 0.77 0.53 1.05
C ASN A 101 1.43 -0.26 2.19
N ALA A 102 2.33 0.39 2.95
CA ALA A 102 2.98 -0.23 4.10
C ALA A 102 1.99 -0.62 5.20
N GLU A 103 1.01 0.25 5.49
CA GLU A 103 -0.07 -0.05 6.45
C GLU A 103 -0.91 -1.26 6.01
N ARG A 104 -1.26 -1.34 4.72
CA ARG A 104 -2.00 -2.48 4.16
C ARG A 104 -1.19 -3.78 4.25
N GLU A 105 0.10 -3.73 3.93
CA GLU A 105 1.00 -4.89 4.01
C GLU A 105 1.13 -5.36 5.47
N GLN A 106 1.26 -4.43 6.42
CA GLN A 106 1.26 -4.73 7.84
C GLN A 106 -0.02 -5.46 8.28
N PHE A 107 -1.20 -5.02 7.82
CA PHE A 107 -2.46 -5.71 8.15
C PHE A 107 -2.56 -7.10 7.50
N ASP A 108 -2.06 -7.28 6.28
CA ASP A 108 -2.05 -8.57 5.61
C ASP A 108 -1.11 -9.57 6.31
N ASP A 109 0.08 -9.11 6.70
CA ASP A 109 1.03 -9.89 7.48
C ASP A 109 0.48 -10.25 8.87
N GLU A 110 -0.17 -9.30 9.53
CA GLU A 110 -0.86 -9.54 10.80
C GLU A 110 -1.95 -10.62 10.63
N HIS A 111 -2.76 -10.52 9.58
CA HIS A 111 -3.85 -11.46 9.30
C HIS A 111 -3.31 -12.88 9.05
N LYS A 112 -2.26 -13.01 8.22
CA LYS A 112 -1.59 -14.29 7.95
C LYS A 112 -0.98 -14.88 9.23
N SER A 113 -0.33 -14.05 10.03
CA SER A 113 0.34 -14.50 11.26
C SER A 113 -0.65 -14.97 12.33
N ILE A 114 -1.74 -14.24 12.54
CA ILE A 114 -2.82 -14.64 13.45
C ILE A 114 -3.46 -15.93 12.99
N ARG A 115 -3.79 -16.05 11.69
CA ARG A 115 -4.37 -17.26 11.12
C ARG A 115 -3.47 -18.47 11.35
N ALA A 116 -2.19 -18.38 11.02
CA ALA A 116 -1.23 -19.47 11.23
C ALA A 116 -1.11 -19.86 12.71
N THR A 117 -1.15 -18.87 13.60
CA THR A 117 -1.11 -19.10 15.06
C THR A 117 -2.33 -19.88 15.55
N LEU A 118 -3.54 -19.48 15.10
CA LEU A 118 -4.79 -20.16 15.47
C LEU A 118 -4.85 -21.57 14.89
N GLU A 119 -4.51 -21.74 13.61
CA GLU A 119 -4.46 -23.06 12.95
C GLU A 119 -3.50 -24.00 13.70
N GLY A 120 -2.31 -23.52 14.09
CA GLY A 120 -1.35 -24.30 14.88
C GLY A 120 -1.87 -24.70 16.27
N ARG A 121 -2.54 -23.77 16.97
CA ARG A 121 -3.16 -24.07 18.28
C ARG A 121 -4.26 -25.11 18.16
N TYR A 122 -5.15 -24.96 17.19
CA TYR A 122 -6.25 -25.90 16.99
C TYR A 122 -5.76 -27.28 16.54
N ALA A 123 -4.71 -27.36 15.71
CA ALA A 123 -4.08 -28.61 15.35
C ALA A 123 -3.54 -29.37 16.57
N GLN A 124 -2.86 -28.67 17.50
CA GLN A 124 -2.35 -29.26 18.74
C GLN A 124 -3.47 -29.79 19.65
N ILE A 125 -4.57 -29.03 19.78
CA ILE A 125 -5.73 -29.45 20.57
C ILE A 125 -6.35 -30.73 20.00
N ILE A 126 -6.53 -30.78 18.68
CA ILE A 126 -7.08 -31.95 17.98
C ILE A 126 -6.15 -33.15 18.13
N GLU A 127 -4.84 -32.97 17.92
CA GLU A 127 -3.84 -34.04 18.05
C GLU A 127 -3.83 -34.63 19.47
N LYS A 128 -3.88 -33.77 20.49
CA LYS A 128 -3.96 -34.21 21.89
C LYS A 128 -5.25 -34.98 22.16
N ALA A 129 -6.40 -34.47 21.72
CA ALA A 129 -7.69 -35.13 21.92
C ALA A 129 -7.74 -36.52 21.23
N LEU A 130 -7.18 -36.63 20.02
CA LEU A 130 -7.08 -37.91 19.30
C LEU A 130 -6.16 -38.88 20.03
N THR A 131 -5.00 -38.41 20.49
CA THR A 131 -4.04 -39.23 21.27
C THR A 131 -4.67 -39.74 22.56
N ASP A 132 -5.33 -38.87 23.32
CA ASP A 132 -6.00 -39.22 24.58
C ASP A 132 -7.13 -40.24 24.36
N ALA A 133 -7.90 -40.09 23.27
CA ALA A 133 -8.95 -41.04 22.89
C ALA A 133 -8.38 -42.41 22.49
N MET A 134 -7.26 -42.45 21.75
CA MET A 134 -6.57 -43.68 21.38
C MET A 134 -6.02 -44.41 22.61
N LEU A 135 -5.38 -43.68 23.53
CA LEU A 135 -4.88 -44.24 24.79
C LEU A 135 -6.02 -44.81 25.65
N THR A 136 -7.12 -44.07 25.79
CA THR A 136 -8.29 -44.51 26.55
C THR A 136 -8.88 -45.80 25.97
N ASN A 137 -8.98 -45.90 24.65
CA ASN A 137 -9.44 -47.11 23.98
C ASN A 137 -8.47 -48.29 24.11
N ALA A 138 -7.16 -48.04 24.07
CA ALA A 138 -6.14 -49.07 24.29
C ALA A 138 -6.22 -49.63 25.71
N VAL A 139 -6.34 -48.77 26.73
CA VAL A 139 -6.51 -49.19 28.13
C VAL A 139 -7.77 -50.04 28.31
N ARG A 140 -8.90 -49.63 27.73
CA ARG A 140 -10.15 -50.42 27.79
C ARG A 140 -10.03 -51.81 27.17
N ARG A 141 -9.24 -51.96 26.10
CA ARG A 141 -9.01 -53.26 25.45
C ARG A 141 -8.07 -54.18 26.24
N VAL A 142 -7.17 -53.63 27.05
CA VAL A 142 -6.25 -54.40 27.90
C VAL A 142 -6.92 -54.81 29.22
N ALA A 143 -7.92 -54.05 29.69
CA ALA A 143 -8.66 -54.31 30.92
C ALA A 143 -9.88 -55.25 30.76
N ALA A 144 -10.19 -55.67 29.54
CA ALA A 144 -11.28 -56.60 29.18
C ALA A 144 -10.70 -57.97 28.82
#